data_AF-A0A0F9A7S2-F1
#
_entry.id   AF-A0A0F9A7S2-F1
#
_cell.length_a   1.000
_cell.length_b   1.000
_cell.length_c   1.000
_cell.angle_alpha   90.00
_cell.angle_beta   90.00
_cell.angle_gamma   90.00
#
_symmetry.space_group_name_H-M   'P 1'
#
loop_
_entity.id
_entity.type
_entity.pdbx_description
1 polymer ?
#
loop_
_entity_poly.entity_id
_entity_poly.type
_entity_poly.pdbx_seq_one_letter_code
_entity_poly.pdbx_strand_id
1 'polypeptide(L)'
;PDADKERHRSVIDTGMYQLFTVVVKNQEQAVEVGADFVKKKHIDSILLCPGFRHCDVAEIAKTVGSDVAVAVARGDGPSSKVSQEARKREGYFPKRGKE
;
A
#
# COMPACT_ATOMS: atom_id res chain seq x y z
N PRO A 1 7.28 -6.09 7.33
CA PRO A 1 7.12 -5.46 8.69
C PRO A 1 8.31 -4.55 9.05
N ASP A 2 9.48 -4.93 8.57
CA ASP A 2 10.75 -4.24 8.40
C ASP A 2 10.75 -3.00 7.49
N ALA A 3 9.59 -2.54 7.01
CA ALA A 3 9.52 -1.39 6.11
C ALA A 3 9.84 -0.08 6.84
N ASP A 4 10.69 0.74 6.22
CA ASP A 4 10.96 2.12 6.63
C ASP A 4 10.45 3.03 5.51
N LYS A 5 9.35 3.74 5.75
CA LYS A 5 8.72 4.61 4.74
C LYS A 5 9.60 5.76 4.26
N GLU A 6 10.60 6.17 5.05
CA GLU A 6 11.52 7.25 4.67
C GLU A 6 12.65 6.75 3.79
N ARG A 7 13.04 5.47 3.95
CA ARG A 7 14.13 4.84 3.18
C ARG A 7 13.64 4.03 1.99
N HIS A 8 12.56 3.26 2.16
CA HIS A 8 12.02 2.34 1.16
C HIS A 8 10.98 3.04 0.29
N ARG A 9 11.46 3.98 -0.51
CA ARG A 9 10.65 4.81 -1.41
C ARG A 9 11.38 5.13 -2.70
N SER A 10 10.63 5.38 -3.77
CA SER A 10 11.18 5.85 -5.05
C SER A 10 10.23 6.83 -5.74
N VAL A 11 10.78 7.54 -6.73
CA VAL A 11 10.03 8.46 -7.59
C VAL A 11 10.44 8.22 -9.04
N ILE A 12 9.44 8.12 -9.92
CA ILE A 12 9.63 8.21 -11.36
C ILE A 12 8.91 9.48 -11.81
N ASP A 13 9.63 10.36 -12.49
CA ASP A 13 9.10 11.61 -13.01
C ASP A 13 9.42 11.71 -14.51
N THR A 14 8.36 11.88 -15.30
CA THR A 14 8.43 12.02 -16.75
C THR A 14 7.99 13.42 -17.22
N GLY A 15 7.75 14.34 -16.28
CA GLY A 15 7.14 15.65 -16.52
C GLY A 15 5.61 15.59 -16.62
N MET A 16 5.07 14.65 -17.40
CA MET A 16 3.61 14.45 -17.51
C MET A 16 3.03 13.57 -16.40
N TYR A 17 3.82 12.64 -15.88
CA TYR A 17 3.40 11.67 -14.89
C TYR A 17 4.45 11.51 -13.80
N GLN A 18 4.00 11.57 -12.55
CA GLN A 18 4.79 11.31 -11.36
C GLN A 18 4.26 10.06 -10.67
N LEU A 19 5.11 9.03 -10.54
CA LEU A 19 4.82 7.85 -9.76
C LEU A 19 5.68 7.83 -8.52
N PHE A 20 5.01 7.85 -7.38
CA PHE A 20 5.65 7.67 -6.09
C PHE A 20 5.38 6.26 -5.60
N THR A 21 6.43 5.59 -5.12
CA THR A 21 6.27 4.33 -4.39
C THR A 21 6.79 4.49 -2.99
N VAL A 22 6.02 4.03 -2.01
CA VAL A 22 6.39 4.07 -0.58
C VAL A 22 5.97 2.76 0.04
N VAL A 23 6.93 2.04 0.64
CA VAL A 23 6.64 0.82 1.40
C VAL A 23 6.39 1.20 2.85
N VAL A 24 5.17 0.99 3.31
CA VAL A 24 4.73 1.28 4.69
C VAL A 24 4.66 0.00 5.51
N LYS A 25 4.93 0.10 6.83
CA LYS A 25 4.93 -1.07 7.71
C LYS A 25 3.56 -1.39 8.32
N ASN A 26 2.68 -0.40 8.42
CA ASN A 26 1.38 -0.48 9.06
C ASN A 26 0.40 0.54 8.45
N GLN A 27 -0.85 0.46 8.91
CA GLN A 27 -1.94 1.28 8.43
C GLN A 27 -1.74 2.76 8.79
N GLU A 28 -1.25 3.06 9.99
CA GLU A 28 -1.04 4.43 10.45
C GLU A 28 -0.07 5.18 9.53
N GLN A 29 1.00 4.51 9.10
CA GLN A 29 1.93 5.09 8.13
C GLN A 29 1.30 5.28 6.75
N ALA A 30 0.43 4.37 6.31
CA ALA A 30 -0.27 4.51 5.03
C ALA A 30 -1.17 5.75 5.02
N VAL A 31 -1.92 5.96 6.10
CA VAL A 31 -2.79 7.12 6.31
C VAL A 31 -1.98 8.42 6.36
N GLU A 32 -0.88 8.43 7.12
CA GLU A 32 0.00 9.59 7.24
C GLU A 32 0.63 9.96 5.88
N VAL A 33 1.18 8.97 5.16
CA VAL A 33 1.76 9.17 3.82
C VAL A 33 0.70 9.67 2.85
N GLY A 34 -0.48 9.06 2.84
CA GLY A 34 -1.60 9.51 2.00
C GLY A 34 -1.93 10.98 2.22
N ALA A 35 -2.19 11.37 3.47
CA ALA A 35 -2.50 12.75 3.83
C ALA A 35 -1.39 13.73 3.43
N ASP A 36 -0.13 13.37 3.65
CA ASP A 36 1.01 14.20 3.31
C ASP A 36 1.17 14.39 1.80
N PHE A 37 0.93 13.34 1.02
CA PHE A 37 1.08 13.40 -0.43
C PHE A 37 -0.05 14.20 -1.08
N VAL A 38 -1.28 14.12 -0.58
CA VAL A 38 -2.35 15.02 -1.02
C VAL A 38 -1.96 16.48 -0.80
N LYS A 39 -1.47 16.80 0.40
CA LYS A 39 -1.13 18.19 0.77
C LYS A 39 0.10 18.73 0.05
N LYS A 40 1.16 17.93 -0.06
CA LYS A 40 2.49 18.38 -0.50
C LYS A 40 2.82 18.05 -1.95
N LYS A 41 2.17 17.02 -2.50
CA LYS A 41 2.45 16.49 -3.85
C LYS A 41 1.26 16.59 -4.79
N HIS A 42 0.06 16.90 -4.28
CA HIS A 42 -1.16 17.06 -5.07
C HIS A 42 -1.43 15.83 -5.95
N ILE A 43 -1.32 14.63 -5.36
CA ILE A 43 -1.54 13.39 -6.08
C ILE A 43 -3.02 13.24 -6.47
N ASP A 44 -3.27 12.68 -7.66
CA ASP A 44 -4.63 12.41 -8.14
C ASP A 44 -5.12 10.99 -7.79
N SER A 45 -4.20 10.08 -7.43
CA SER A 45 -4.55 8.70 -7.12
C SER A 45 -3.57 7.98 -6.20
N ILE A 46 -4.08 6.95 -5.51
CA ILE A 46 -3.33 5.99 -4.70
C ILE A 46 -3.69 4.57 -5.14
N LEU A 47 -2.67 3.76 -5.44
CA LEU A 47 -2.82 2.33 -5.66
C LEU A 47 -2.26 1.56 -4.47
N LEU A 48 -3.14 0.85 -3.77
CA LEU A 48 -2.81 0.05 -2.60
C LEU A 48 -2.46 -1.38 -2.97
N CYS A 49 -1.53 -1.98 -2.22
CA CYS A 49 -1.18 -3.38 -2.40
C CYS A 49 -2.33 -4.31 -1.92
N PRO A 50 -2.37 -5.58 -2.34
CA PRO A 50 -3.45 -6.51 -1.96
C PRO A 50 -3.52 -6.82 -0.46
N GLY A 51 -2.53 -6.38 0.34
CA GLY A 51 -2.49 -6.56 1.79
C GLY A 51 -3.49 -5.68 2.56
N PHE A 52 -3.92 -4.55 1.98
CA PHE A 52 -4.88 -3.65 2.63
C PHE A 52 -6.27 -4.30 2.70
N ARG A 53 -6.89 -4.27 3.87
CA ARG A 53 -8.25 -4.74 4.11
C ARG A 53 -9.26 -3.70 3.65
N HIS A 54 -10.53 -4.07 3.53
CA HIS A 54 -11.58 -3.12 3.14
C HIS A 54 -11.72 -1.94 4.11
N CYS A 55 -11.57 -2.17 5.42
CA CYS A 55 -11.56 -1.11 6.42
C CYS A 55 -10.38 -0.15 6.24
N ASP A 56 -9.20 -0.69 5.96
CA ASP A 56 -7.97 0.09 5.76
C ASP A 56 -8.10 1.01 4.55
N VAL A 57 -8.67 0.49 3.46
CA VAL A 57 -8.97 1.25 2.22
C VAL A 57 -9.98 2.36 2.50
N ALA A 58 -11.04 2.06 3.25
CA ALA A 58 -12.06 3.05 3.59
C ALA A 58 -11.51 4.20 4.44
N GLU A 59 -10.63 3.90 5.40
CA GLU A 59 -9.96 4.92 6.20
C GLU A 59 -9.03 5.81 5.37
N ILE A 60 -8.25 5.21 4.45
CA ILE A 60 -7.39 5.97 3.54
C ILE A 60 -8.24 6.86 2.64
N ALA A 61 -9.29 6.33 2.02
CA ALA A 61 -10.22 7.10 1.18
C ALA A 61 -10.84 8.29 1.92
N LYS A 62 -11.27 8.08 3.18
CA LYS A 62 -11.77 9.17 4.04
C LYS A 62 -10.70 10.22 4.30
N THR A 63 -9.46 9.80 4.54
CA THR A 63 -8.34 10.70 4.85
C THR A 63 -7.93 11.56 3.66
N VAL A 64 -7.90 11.00 2.46
CA VAL A 64 -7.40 11.70 1.26
C VAL A 64 -8.45 12.55 0.56
N GLY A 65 -9.74 12.31 0.84
CA GLY A 65 -10.85 13.08 0.29
C GLY A 65 -11.35 12.58 -1.06
N SER A 66 -12.38 13.25 -1.60
CA SER A 66 -13.07 12.84 -2.84
C SER A 66 -12.28 13.10 -4.12
N ASP A 67 -11.26 13.96 -4.06
CA ASP A 67 -10.52 14.40 -5.23
C ASP A 67 -9.35 13.45 -5.58
N VAL A 68 -9.17 12.39 -4.79
CA VAL A 68 -8.10 11.41 -4.95
C VAL A 68 -8.70 10.01 -5.14
N ALA A 69 -8.40 9.38 -6.26
CA ALA A 69 -8.84 8.01 -6.52
C ALA A 69 -8.08 7.02 -5.64
N VAL A 70 -8.79 6.16 -4.89
CA VAL A 70 -8.17 5.08 -4.10
C VAL A 70 -8.52 3.73 -4.72
N ALA A 71 -7.51 3.05 -5.24
CA ALA A 71 -7.63 1.73 -5.86
C ALA A 71 -6.81 0.69 -5.10
N VAL A 72 -7.13 -0.60 -5.30
CA VAL A 72 -6.37 -1.71 -4.72
C VAL A 72 -6.00 -2.70 -5.81
N ALA A 73 -4.72 -3.04 -5.91
CA ALA A 73 -4.21 -4.07 -6.81
C ALA A 73 -4.64 -5.46 -6.31
N ARG A 74 -5.77 -5.96 -6.81
CA ARG A 74 -6.29 -7.30 -6.48
C ARG A 74 -6.01 -8.25 -7.64
N GLY A 75 -5.35 -9.36 -7.35
CA GLY A 75 -5.25 -10.48 -8.28
C GLY A 75 -6.52 -11.34 -8.26
N ASP A 76 -6.72 -12.13 -9.31
CA ASP A 76 -7.72 -13.20 -9.31
C ASP A 76 -7.35 -14.31 -8.30
N GLY A 77 -8.20 -15.33 -8.18
CA GLY A 77 -7.97 -16.45 -7.27
C GLY A 77 -6.60 -17.14 -7.50
N PRO A 78 -6.28 -17.57 -8.74
CA PRO A 78 -4.98 -18.12 -9.08
C PRO A 78 -3.79 -17.21 -8.75
N SER A 79 -3.81 -15.94 -9.16
CA SER A 79 -2.70 -15.00 -8.91
C SER A 79 -2.51 -14.75 -7.41
N SER A 80 -3.61 -14.68 -6.65
CA SER A 80 -3.57 -14.51 -5.21
C SER A 80 -2.87 -15.68 -4.49
N LYS A 81 -2.99 -16.91 -5.01
CA LYS A 81 -2.25 -18.08 -4.49
C LYS A 81 -0.74 -17.93 -4.71
N VAL A 82 -0.31 -17.45 -5.88
CA VAL A 82 1.12 -17.22 -6.16
C VAL A 82 1.72 -16.22 -5.18
N SER A 83 1.05 -15.09 -4.94
CA SER A 83 1.50 -14.11 -3.95
C SER A 83 1.47 -14.65 -2.52
N GLN A 84 0.50 -15.52 -2.18
CA GLN A 84 0.45 -16.16 -0.87
C GLN A 84 1.65 -17.07 -0.64
N GLU A 85 2.02 -17.90 -1.62
CA GLU A 85 3.19 -18.78 -1.51
C GLU A 85 4.50 -18.00 -1.39
N ALA A 86 4.65 -16.89 -2.13
CA ALA A 86 5.79 -16.00 -1.96
C ALA A 86 5.90 -15.49 -0.52
N ARG A 87 4.80 -14.97 0.05
CA ARG A 87 4.78 -14.48 1.44
C ARG A 87 5.06 -15.58 2.48
N LYS A 88 4.62 -16.82 2.23
CA LYS A 88 4.96 -17.97 3.10
C LYS A 88 6.46 -18.25 3.11
N ARG A 89 7.12 -18.23 1.94
CA ARG A 89 8.57 -18.42 1.83
C ARG A 89 9.36 -17.36 2.60
N GLU A 90 8.89 -16.12 2.56
CA GLU A 90 9.50 -14.99 3.28
C GLU A 90 9.10 -14.90 4.76
N GLY A 91 8.38 -15.89 5.31
CA GLY A 91 8.07 -15.95 6.74
C GLY A 91 7.06 -14.91 7.24
N TYR A 92 6.19 -14.38 6.37
CA TYR A 92 5.18 -13.38 6.75
C TYR A 92 4.12 -13.91 7.71
N PHE A 93 3.90 -15.22 7.71
CA PHE A 93 2.93 -15.87 8.58
C PHE A 93 3.66 -16.50 9.76
N PRO A 94 3.15 -16.32 10.99
CA PRO A 94 3.68 -17.06 12.12
C PRO A 94 3.59 -18.56 11.81
N LYS A 95 4.65 -19.32 12.16
CA LYS A 95 4.56 -20.78 12.17
C LYS A 95 3.36 -21.12 13.06
N ARG A 96 2.34 -21.79 12.51
CA ARG A 96 1.21 -22.26 13.32
C ARG A 96 1.81 -23.03 14.50
N GLY A 97 1.62 -22.51 15.71
CA GLY A 97 1.84 -23.30 16.92
C GLY A 97 0.98 -24.55 16.79
N LYS A 98 1.57 -25.72 17.01
CA LYS A 98 0.77 -26.89 17.35
C LYS A 98 0.18 -26.58 18.72
N GLU A 99 -1.11 -26.29 18.75
CA GLU A 99 -1.93 -26.47 19.95
C GLU A 99 -2.52 -27.89 19.89
#